data_AF-A0A6M4G0X9-F1
#
_entry.id   AF-A0A6M4G0X9-F1
#
_cell.length_a   1.000
_cell.length_b   1.000
_cell.length_c   1.000
_cell.angle_alpha   90.00
_cell.angle_beta   90.00
_cell.angle_gamma   90.00
#
_symmetry.space_group_name_H-M   'P 1'
#
loop_
_entity.id
_entity.type
_entity.pdbx_description
1 polymer ?
#
loop_
_entity_poly.entity_id
_entity_poly.type
_entity_poly.pdbx_seq_one_letter_code
_entity_poly.pdbx_strand_id
1 'polypeptide(L)'
;MRIWRALRSMGAAVLRDGVYLLPASPSRYQALQQQAADIQALGGKSLLLEVDDTSIETTEMLPALFDRGAEYQELLEAVAKWQQACPSLEAREAQRGLLQLQRRFQAIIEIDFFPGTGREQAVAALADAEAIYNRCFVPDEPKPTRAEIACLERSAFRGRLWATRRHLWVDRVASAWLIQRFIDPEARFVWLESPTQCPPEALGFDFDGAAFTHVDDKVTFEVLLASFGLVADPALVRLGELVHYLDVGGAPVPEAAGLRLMLSGARERCADDDALLAHVGVLLDDVYQAFVSVDGST
;
A
#
# COMPACT_ATOMS: atom_id res chain seq x y z
N MET A 1 -9.05 35.55 -13.77
CA MET A 1 -8.81 34.13 -14.13
C MET A 1 -7.58 33.52 -13.43
N ARG A 2 -6.39 34.12 -13.48
CA ARG A 2 -5.17 33.53 -12.88
C ARG A 2 -5.22 33.38 -11.35
N ILE A 3 -5.61 34.44 -10.63
CA ILE A 3 -5.68 34.45 -9.15
C ILE A 3 -6.72 33.45 -8.63
N TRP A 4 -7.91 33.39 -9.24
CA TRP A 4 -8.94 32.41 -8.88
C TRP A 4 -8.45 30.96 -9.05
N ARG A 5 -7.73 30.66 -10.13
CA ARG A 5 -7.12 29.32 -10.33
C ARG A 5 -6.08 29.01 -9.26
N ALA A 6 -5.25 29.99 -8.89
CA ALA A 6 -4.25 29.83 -7.82
C ALA A 6 -4.90 29.58 -6.45
N LEU A 7 -5.95 30.33 -6.11
CA LEU A 7 -6.73 30.11 -4.88
C LEU A 7 -7.35 28.71 -4.86
N ARG A 8 -7.94 28.28 -5.98
CA ARG A 8 -8.51 26.94 -6.10
C ARG A 8 -7.44 25.84 -5.98
N SER A 9 -6.27 26.01 -6.61
CA SER A 9 -5.18 25.02 -6.50
C SER A 9 -4.58 24.93 -5.11
N MET A 10 -4.71 25.97 -4.29
CA MET A 10 -4.31 25.94 -2.88
C MET A 10 -5.36 25.28 -1.97
N GLY A 11 -6.51 24.85 -2.49
CA GLY A 11 -7.60 24.29 -1.69
C GLY A 11 -8.47 25.33 -1.00
N ALA A 12 -8.41 26.60 -1.42
CA ALA A 12 -9.17 27.66 -0.76
C ALA A 12 -10.68 27.45 -0.92
N ALA A 13 -11.39 27.46 0.20
CA ALA A 13 -12.84 27.42 0.23
C ALA A 13 -13.43 28.79 -0.12
N VAL A 14 -14.59 28.81 -0.77
CA VAL A 14 -15.32 30.06 -1.09
C VAL A 14 -16.42 30.24 -0.06
N LEU A 15 -16.29 31.25 0.80
CA LEU A 15 -17.35 31.58 1.76
C LEU A 15 -18.49 32.36 1.08
N ARG A 16 -18.11 33.30 0.22
CA ARG A 16 -18.99 34.08 -0.67
C ARG A 16 -18.15 34.74 -1.76
N ASP A 17 -18.79 35.42 -2.70
CA ASP A 17 -18.07 36.13 -3.76
C ASP A 17 -17.02 37.10 -3.18
N GLY A 18 -15.78 36.98 -3.66
CA GLY A 18 -14.64 37.76 -3.17
C GLY A 18 -14.10 37.39 -1.78
N VAL A 19 -14.62 36.38 -1.08
CA VAL A 19 -14.14 35.95 0.24
C VAL A 19 -13.73 34.47 0.20
N TYR A 20 -12.45 34.24 0.43
CA TYR A 20 -11.83 32.93 0.40
C TYR A 20 -11.22 32.58 1.76
N LEU A 21 -11.32 31.31 2.14
CA LEU A 21 -10.84 30.79 3.41
C LEU A 21 -9.80 29.69 3.17
N LEU A 22 -8.77 29.66 4.02
CA LEU A 22 -7.78 28.59 4.11
C LEU A 22 -7.43 28.37 5.59
N PRO A 23 -7.21 27.12 6.03
CA PRO A 23 -6.73 26.86 7.39
C PRO A 23 -5.37 27.52 7.62
N ALA A 24 -5.13 28.08 8.79
CA ALA A 24 -3.88 28.80 9.07
C ALA A 24 -2.64 27.90 8.92
N SER A 25 -1.59 28.42 8.27
CA SER A 25 -0.26 27.82 8.19
C SER A 25 0.72 28.86 7.61
N PRO A 26 1.99 28.89 8.05
CA PRO A 26 2.98 29.83 7.52
C PRO A 26 3.11 29.79 5.99
N SER A 27 3.10 28.60 5.38
CA SER A 27 3.24 28.45 3.93
C SER A 27 2.03 28.97 3.16
N ARG A 28 0.83 28.69 3.66
CA ARG A 28 -0.44 29.15 3.04
C ARG A 28 -0.62 30.65 3.20
N TYR A 29 -0.22 31.20 4.35
CA TYR A 29 -0.22 32.63 4.59
C TYR A 29 0.68 33.36 3.59
N GLN A 30 1.91 32.89 3.38
CA GLN A 30 2.82 33.46 2.39
C GLN A 30 2.24 33.36 0.96
N ALA A 31 1.62 32.23 0.61
CA ALA A 31 0.99 32.07 -0.69
C ALA A 31 -0.20 33.04 -0.90
N LEU A 32 -1.03 33.26 0.13
CA LEU A 32 -2.10 34.25 0.11
C LEU A 32 -1.57 35.68 0.02
N GLN A 33 -0.47 36.01 0.70
CA GLN A 33 0.19 37.31 0.57
C GLN A 33 0.63 37.57 -0.88
N GLN A 34 1.19 36.56 -1.56
CA GLN A 34 1.56 36.69 -2.97
C GLN A 34 0.32 36.97 -3.84
N GLN A 35 -0.79 36.26 -3.60
CA GLN A 35 -2.04 36.53 -4.33
C GLN A 35 -2.59 37.94 -4.04
N ALA A 36 -2.49 38.39 -2.79
CA ALA A 36 -2.91 39.73 -2.39
C ALA A 36 -2.09 40.82 -3.08
N ALA A 37 -0.77 40.63 -3.20
CA ALA A 37 0.13 41.52 -3.93
C ALA A 37 -0.19 41.54 -5.43
N ASP A 38 -0.44 40.39 -6.04
CA ASP A 38 -0.83 40.28 -7.46
C ASP A 38 -2.16 40.99 -7.73
N ILE A 39 -3.13 40.92 -6.81
CA ILE A 39 -4.40 41.66 -6.90
C ILE A 39 -4.15 43.18 -6.89
N GLN A 40 -3.31 43.67 -5.98
CA GLN A 40 -3.01 45.10 -5.84
C GLN A 40 -2.25 45.63 -7.06
N ALA A 41 -1.30 44.87 -7.60
CA ALA A 41 -0.57 45.21 -8.82
C ALA A 41 -1.49 45.38 -10.04
N LEU A 42 -2.62 44.67 -10.07
CA LEU A 42 -3.66 44.79 -11.09
C LEU A 42 -4.69 45.89 -10.81
N GLY A 43 -4.49 46.71 -9.76
CA GLY A 43 -5.40 47.78 -9.36
C GLY A 43 -6.61 47.32 -8.54
N GLY A 44 -6.65 46.06 -8.11
CA GLY A 44 -7.67 45.52 -7.24
C GLY A 44 -7.44 45.87 -5.76
N LYS A 45 -8.46 45.64 -4.92
CA LYS A 45 -8.35 45.72 -3.46
C LYS A 45 -8.33 44.31 -2.87
N SER A 46 -7.42 44.06 -1.95
CA SER A 46 -7.29 42.80 -1.22
C SER A 46 -7.05 43.09 0.26
N LEU A 47 -7.64 42.28 1.13
CA LEU A 47 -7.41 42.31 2.56
C LEU A 47 -7.15 40.88 3.02
N LEU A 48 -6.04 40.68 3.72
CA LEU A 48 -5.70 39.40 4.33
C LEU A 48 -5.94 39.51 5.83
N LEU A 49 -6.81 38.66 6.35
CA LEU A 49 -7.17 38.61 7.76
C LEU A 49 -6.87 37.21 8.28
N GLU A 50 -6.24 37.15 9.44
CA GLU A 50 -6.15 35.92 10.23
C GLU A 50 -7.25 35.98 11.29
N VAL A 51 -8.01 34.89 11.41
CA VAL A 51 -9.17 34.80 12.29
C VAL A 51 -8.96 33.61 13.20
N ASP A 52 -9.10 33.84 14.50
CA ASP A 52 -9.01 32.81 15.52
C ASP A 52 -10.37 32.09 15.65
N ASP A 53 -10.35 30.77 15.80
CA ASP A 53 -11.54 29.92 15.94
C ASP A 53 -12.48 30.37 17.07
N THR A 54 -11.93 31.00 18.12
CA THR A 54 -12.67 31.53 19.27
C THR A 54 -13.54 32.76 18.96
N SER A 55 -13.32 33.40 17.82
CA SER A 55 -14.03 34.61 17.40
C SER A 55 -15.22 34.34 16.47
N ILE A 56 -15.47 33.07 16.14
CA ILE A 56 -16.48 32.63 15.19
C ILE A 56 -17.56 31.86 15.95
N GLU A 57 -18.79 32.39 16.03
CA GLU A 57 -19.90 31.74 16.74
C GLU A 57 -20.36 30.41 16.10
N THR A 58 -19.87 30.06 14.90
CA THR A 58 -20.29 28.90 14.10
C THR A 58 -19.10 28.16 13.48
N THR A 59 -18.04 27.92 14.26
CA THR A 59 -16.81 27.25 13.80
C THR A 59 -17.05 25.84 13.25
N GLU A 60 -18.12 25.16 13.68
CA GLU A 60 -18.48 23.80 13.25
C GLU A 60 -18.76 23.68 11.75
N MET A 61 -19.17 24.76 11.08
CA MET A 61 -19.46 24.75 9.65
C MET A 61 -18.22 24.95 8.77
N LEU A 62 -17.10 25.43 9.32
CA LEU A 62 -15.91 25.76 8.54
C LEU A 62 -15.18 24.52 8.00
N PRO A 63 -14.96 23.45 8.78
CA PRO A 63 -14.34 22.22 8.25
C PRO A 63 -15.12 21.62 7.07
N ALA A 64 -16.46 21.71 7.08
CA ALA A 64 -17.32 21.20 6.01
C ALA A 64 -17.06 21.90 4.65
N LEU A 65 -16.55 23.13 4.64
CA LEU A 65 -16.17 23.84 3.41
C LEU A 65 -14.91 23.28 2.74
N PHE A 66 -14.15 22.46 3.48
CA PHE A 66 -12.93 21.81 3.02
C PHE A 66 -13.11 20.31 2.80
N ASP A 67 -14.34 19.80 2.86
CA ASP A 67 -14.63 18.39 2.58
C ASP A 67 -14.20 18.03 1.14
N ARG A 68 -13.44 16.95 1.02
CA ARG A 68 -12.94 16.37 -0.25
C ARG A 68 -13.62 15.04 -0.58
N GLY A 69 -14.71 14.70 0.11
CA GLY A 69 -15.43 13.45 -0.08
C GLY A 69 -15.83 13.20 -1.55
N ALA A 70 -16.28 14.22 -2.27
CA ALA A 70 -16.65 14.10 -3.68
C ALA A 70 -15.43 13.79 -4.56
N GLU A 71 -14.31 14.48 -4.38
CA GLU A 71 -13.07 14.24 -5.13
C GLU A 71 -12.51 12.84 -4.85
N TYR A 72 -12.57 12.37 -3.60
CA TYR A 72 -12.20 11.00 -3.25
C TYR A 72 -13.14 9.97 -3.88
N GLN A 73 -14.45 10.21 -3.91
CA GLN A 73 -15.41 9.32 -4.59
C GLN A 73 -15.12 9.22 -6.09
N GLU A 74 -14.89 10.36 -6.77
CA GLU A 74 -14.50 10.37 -8.19
C GLU A 74 -13.17 9.66 -8.46
N LEU A 75 -12.22 9.71 -7.52
CA LEU A 75 -10.97 8.96 -7.59
C LEU A 75 -11.25 7.45 -7.44
N LEU A 76 -12.02 7.05 -6.42
CA LEU A 76 -12.37 5.65 -6.16
C LEU A 76 -13.08 5.01 -7.34
N GLU A 77 -14.04 5.71 -7.95
CA GLU A 77 -14.69 5.24 -9.18
C GLU A 77 -13.70 5.06 -10.34
N ALA A 78 -12.75 5.99 -10.49
CA ALA A 78 -11.75 5.89 -11.54
C ALA A 78 -10.75 4.75 -11.30
N VAL A 79 -10.38 4.52 -10.04
CA VAL A 79 -9.57 3.37 -9.63
C VAL A 79 -10.30 2.07 -9.97
N ALA A 80 -11.56 1.92 -9.57
CA ALA A 80 -12.37 0.73 -9.85
C ALA A 80 -12.51 0.46 -11.37
N LYS A 81 -12.76 1.50 -12.17
CA LYS A 81 -12.81 1.41 -13.64
C LYS A 81 -11.48 0.95 -14.23
N TRP A 82 -10.37 1.52 -13.75
CA TRP A 82 -9.04 1.13 -14.21
C TRP A 82 -8.71 -0.31 -13.82
N GLN A 83 -9.04 -0.74 -12.59
CA GLN A 83 -8.82 -2.11 -12.10
C GLN A 83 -9.53 -3.15 -12.98
N GLN A 84 -10.77 -2.87 -13.39
CA GLN A 84 -11.54 -3.75 -14.30
C GLN A 84 -10.92 -3.83 -15.70
N ALA A 85 -10.39 -2.72 -16.22
CA ALA A 85 -9.78 -2.67 -17.55
C ALA A 85 -8.35 -3.24 -17.58
N CYS A 86 -7.62 -3.11 -16.47
CA CYS A 86 -6.19 -3.40 -16.35
C CYS A 86 -5.76 -4.74 -16.97
N PRO A 87 -6.43 -5.88 -16.72
CA PRO A 87 -6.02 -7.17 -17.27
C PRO A 87 -6.04 -7.26 -18.80
N SER A 88 -6.77 -6.37 -19.47
CA SER A 88 -6.89 -6.33 -20.93
C SER A 88 -5.99 -5.28 -21.60
N LEU A 89 -5.30 -4.44 -20.83
CA LEU A 89 -4.46 -3.37 -21.34
C LEU A 89 -3.07 -3.87 -21.75
N GLU A 90 -2.34 -3.04 -22.48
CA GLU A 90 -0.89 -3.22 -22.61
C GLU A 90 -0.16 -2.70 -21.35
N ALA A 91 0.96 -3.34 -20.98
CA ALA A 91 1.72 -3.01 -19.76
C ALA A 91 2.05 -1.51 -19.61
N ARG A 92 2.45 -0.85 -20.70
CA ARG A 92 2.78 0.59 -20.72
C ARG A 92 1.57 1.49 -20.55
N GLU A 93 0.39 1.03 -20.98
CA GLU A 93 -0.86 1.77 -20.82
C GLU A 93 -1.38 1.62 -19.39
N ALA A 94 -1.40 0.39 -18.88
CA ALA A 94 -1.76 0.10 -17.49
C ALA A 94 -0.89 0.89 -16.51
N GLN A 95 0.43 0.89 -16.69
CA GLN A 95 1.38 1.64 -15.85
C GLN A 95 1.10 3.14 -15.86
N ARG A 96 0.84 3.71 -17.04
CA ARG A 96 0.53 5.13 -17.19
C ARG A 96 -0.78 5.49 -16.47
N GLY A 97 -1.79 4.62 -16.56
CA GLY A 97 -3.05 4.77 -15.84
C GLY A 97 -2.86 4.77 -14.33
N LEU A 98 -2.11 3.80 -13.79
CA LEU A 98 -1.81 3.72 -12.36
C LEU A 98 -1.08 4.98 -11.85
N LEU A 99 -0.03 5.43 -12.55
CA LEU A 99 0.69 6.66 -12.21
C LEU A 99 -0.22 7.90 -12.27
N GLN A 100 -1.20 7.94 -13.17
CA GLN A 100 -2.16 9.03 -13.24
C GLN A 100 -3.11 9.04 -12.04
N LEU A 101 -3.58 7.88 -11.59
CA LEU A 101 -4.42 7.76 -10.40
C LEU A 101 -3.66 8.17 -9.15
N GLN A 102 -2.40 7.73 -8.99
CA GLN A 102 -1.52 8.14 -7.90
C GLN A 102 -1.28 9.66 -7.88
N ARG A 103 -1.03 10.29 -9.04
CA ARG A 103 -0.92 11.76 -9.13
C ARG A 103 -2.21 12.48 -8.76
N ARG A 104 -3.38 11.96 -9.17
CA ARG A 104 -4.68 12.54 -8.79
C ARG A 104 -4.88 12.48 -7.28
N PHE A 105 -4.56 11.36 -6.65
CA PHE A 105 -4.61 11.22 -5.20
C PHE A 105 -3.69 12.19 -4.47
N GLN A 106 -2.44 12.33 -4.93
CA GLN A 106 -1.51 13.29 -4.35
C GLN A 106 -2.03 14.73 -4.43
N ALA A 107 -2.64 15.10 -5.56
CA ALA A 107 -3.26 16.42 -5.72
C ALA A 107 -4.44 16.66 -4.77
N ILE A 108 -5.20 15.61 -4.40
CA ILE A 108 -6.26 15.73 -3.40
C ILE A 108 -5.64 15.91 -2.00
N ILE A 109 -4.62 15.12 -1.63
CA ILE A 109 -3.95 15.23 -0.33
C ILE A 109 -3.37 16.63 -0.09
N GLU A 110 -2.80 17.27 -1.12
CA GLU A 110 -2.21 18.61 -1.00
C GLU A 110 -3.22 19.67 -0.55
N ILE A 111 -4.51 19.45 -0.81
CA ILE A 111 -5.61 20.37 -0.49
C ILE A 111 -6.62 19.80 0.52
N ASP A 112 -6.29 18.66 1.12
CA ASP A 112 -7.09 17.98 2.14
C ASP A 112 -6.51 18.32 3.52
N PHE A 113 -7.15 19.29 4.19
CA PHE A 113 -6.71 19.79 5.49
C PHE A 113 -7.29 19.00 6.66
N PHE A 114 -8.36 18.24 6.42
CA PHE A 114 -9.12 17.52 7.43
C PHE A 114 -9.38 16.09 6.93
N PRO A 115 -8.35 15.24 6.92
CA PRO A 115 -8.45 13.91 6.33
C PRO A 115 -9.49 13.07 7.09
N GLY A 116 -10.30 12.34 6.33
CA GLY A 116 -11.32 11.43 6.84
C GLY A 116 -11.32 10.08 6.11
N THR A 117 -12.42 9.33 6.25
CA THR A 117 -12.56 7.97 5.71
C THR A 117 -12.36 7.87 4.19
N GLY A 118 -12.70 8.92 3.44
CA GLY A 118 -12.47 8.97 1.99
C GLY A 118 -10.99 8.82 1.60
N ARG A 119 -10.07 9.38 2.41
CA ARG A 119 -8.62 9.23 2.20
C ARG A 119 -8.17 7.80 2.47
N GLU A 120 -8.64 7.20 3.57
CA GLU A 120 -8.30 5.82 3.93
C GLU A 120 -8.76 4.83 2.85
N GLN A 121 -9.99 5.00 2.35
CA GLN A 121 -10.53 4.21 1.25
C GLN A 121 -9.70 4.37 -0.03
N ALA A 122 -9.30 5.61 -0.36
CA ALA A 122 -8.47 5.87 -1.54
C ALA A 122 -7.08 5.23 -1.44
N VAL A 123 -6.45 5.25 -0.26
CA VAL A 123 -5.18 4.55 -0.01
C VAL A 123 -5.33 3.05 -0.25
N ALA A 124 -6.37 2.43 0.32
CA ALA A 124 -6.63 1.01 0.14
C ALA A 124 -6.86 0.66 -1.34
N ALA A 125 -7.74 1.39 -2.03
CA ALA A 125 -8.06 1.13 -3.42
C ALA A 125 -6.87 1.29 -4.37
N LEU A 126 -6.01 2.30 -4.16
CA LEU A 126 -4.80 2.48 -4.95
C LEU A 126 -3.79 1.35 -4.76
N ALA A 127 -3.69 0.82 -3.55
CA ALA A 127 -2.83 -0.33 -3.31
C ALA A 127 -3.37 -1.60 -3.97
N ASP A 128 -4.69 -1.82 -3.94
CA ASP A 128 -5.31 -2.93 -4.66
C ASP A 128 -5.09 -2.79 -6.18
N ALA A 129 -5.11 -1.57 -6.70
CA ALA A 129 -4.81 -1.28 -8.10
C ALA A 129 -3.35 -1.60 -8.46
N GLU A 130 -2.40 -1.27 -7.58
CA GLU A 130 -1.00 -1.64 -7.74
C GLU A 130 -0.80 -3.15 -7.72
N ALA A 131 -1.47 -3.87 -6.82
CA ALA A 131 -1.43 -5.34 -6.77
C ALA A 131 -1.96 -5.96 -8.09
N ILE A 132 -3.07 -5.44 -8.64
CA ILE A 132 -3.60 -5.89 -9.93
C ILE A 132 -2.61 -5.60 -11.08
N TYR A 133 -1.98 -4.42 -11.10
CA TYR A 133 -0.96 -4.10 -12.09
C TYR A 133 0.18 -5.13 -12.07
N ASN A 134 0.68 -5.43 -10.87
CA ASN A 134 1.77 -6.35 -10.67
C ASN A 134 1.42 -7.75 -11.20
N ARG A 135 0.25 -8.27 -10.83
CA ARG A 135 -0.23 -9.59 -11.31
C ARG A 135 -0.34 -9.71 -12.82
N CYS A 136 -0.73 -8.62 -13.49
CA CYS A 136 -0.94 -8.64 -14.94
C CYS A 136 0.35 -8.44 -15.74
N PHE A 137 1.29 -7.62 -15.25
CA PHE A 137 2.36 -7.07 -16.08
C PHE A 137 3.76 -7.21 -15.50
N VAL A 138 3.91 -7.57 -14.24
CA VAL A 138 5.20 -7.97 -13.69
C VAL A 138 5.38 -9.45 -14.04
N PRO A 139 6.37 -9.80 -14.88
CA PRO A 139 6.60 -11.18 -15.26
C PRO A 139 6.83 -12.07 -14.04
N ASP A 140 6.35 -13.30 -14.13
CA ASP A 140 6.63 -14.41 -13.20
C ASP A 140 5.91 -14.36 -11.84
N GLU A 141 4.88 -13.53 -11.64
CA GLU A 141 3.99 -13.70 -10.49
C GLU A 141 3.18 -15.00 -10.63
N PRO A 142 3.15 -15.84 -9.58
CA PRO A 142 2.57 -17.17 -9.67
C PRO A 142 1.08 -17.10 -10.01
N LYS A 143 0.66 -17.91 -10.97
CA LYS A 143 -0.78 -18.14 -11.21
C LYS A 143 -1.25 -19.25 -10.27
N PRO A 144 -2.42 -19.11 -9.64
CA PRO A 144 -2.93 -20.15 -8.76
C PRO A 144 -3.11 -21.46 -9.52
N THR A 145 -2.44 -22.50 -9.04
CA THR A 145 -2.58 -23.87 -9.57
C THR A 145 -3.68 -24.59 -8.79
N ARG A 146 -4.54 -25.34 -9.48
CA ARG A 146 -5.47 -26.26 -8.80
C ARG A 146 -4.71 -27.51 -8.38
N ALA A 147 -4.37 -27.62 -7.10
CA ALA A 147 -3.65 -28.75 -6.53
C ALA A 147 -4.06 -28.99 -5.07
N GLU A 148 -3.95 -30.23 -4.59
CA GLU A 148 -4.04 -30.50 -3.15
C GLU A 148 -2.73 -30.09 -2.47
N ILE A 149 -2.82 -29.37 -1.35
CA ILE A 149 -1.65 -28.98 -0.57
C ILE A 149 -1.20 -30.18 0.27
N ALA A 150 -0.02 -30.72 -0.04
CA ALA A 150 0.53 -31.88 0.67
C ALA A 150 1.00 -31.50 2.08
N CYS A 151 0.70 -32.33 3.08
CA CYS A 151 1.28 -32.21 4.41
C CYS A 151 2.69 -32.79 4.44
N LEU A 152 3.67 -31.99 4.88
CA LEU A 152 5.11 -32.25 4.81
C LEU A 152 5.75 -32.18 6.20
N GLU A 153 6.70 -33.07 6.44
CA GLU A 153 7.46 -33.13 7.68
C GLU A 153 8.61 -32.11 7.69
N ARG A 154 8.58 -31.16 8.63
CA ARG A 154 9.61 -30.09 8.75
C ARG A 154 11.04 -30.61 8.89
N SER A 155 11.22 -31.80 9.47
CA SER A 155 12.54 -32.43 9.67
C SER A 155 13.23 -32.77 8.35
N ALA A 156 12.49 -32.98 7.26
CA ALA A 156 13.03 -33.26 5.94
C ALA A 156 13.58 -32.01 5.22
N PHE A 157 13.33 -30.82 5.76
CA PHE A 157 13.60 -29.54 5.10
C PHE A 157 14.72 -28.74 5.75
N ARG A 158 15.57 -29.33 6.60
CA ARG A 158 16.64 -28.62 7.31
C ARG A 158 17.87 -28.34 6.44
N GLY A 159 18.42 -27.13 6.56
CA GLY A 159 19.64 -26.68 5.90
C GLY A 159 19.52 -26.59 4.37
N ARG A 160 18.28 -26.45 3.86
CA ARG A 160 18.00 -26.50 2.43
C ARG A 160 18.36 -25.16 1.79
N LEU A 161 18.58 -25.24 0.47
CA LEU A 161 18.64 -24.06 -0.38
C LEU A 161 17.22 -23.76 -0.85
N TRP A 162 16.77 -22.53 -0.66
CA TRP A 162 15.46 -22.03 -1.07
C TRP A 162 15.68 -20.94 -2.11
N ALA A 163 14.79 -20.84 -3.09
CA ALA A 163 14.94 -19.86 -4.16
C ALA A 163 13.61 -19.20 -4.49
N THR A 164 13.64 -17.88 -4.69
CA THR A 164 12.53 -17.11 -5.25
C THR A 164 13.09 -15.95 -6.05
N ARG A 165 12.24 -15.20 -6.75
CA ARG A 165 12.66 -14.04 -7.54
C ARG A 165 13.14 -12.92 -6.62
N ARG A 166 14.15 -12.18 -7.08
CA ARG A 166 14.62 -10.94 -6.44
C ARG A 166 13.57 -9.83 -6.43
N HIS A 167 13.81 -8.76 -5.68
CA HIS A 167 12.88 -7.66 -5.41
C HIS A 167 11.63 -8.13 -4.65
N LEU A 168 11.86 -8.74 -3.48
CA LEU A 168 10.84 -9.44 -2.69
C LEU A 168 9.63 -8.56 -2.39
N TRP A 169 8.47 -8.98 -2.89
CA TRP A 169 7.18 -8.41 -2.48
C TRP A 169 6.69 -9.07 -1.19
N VAL A 170 5.52 -8.67 -0.70
CA VAL A 170 5.02 -9.05 0.64
C VAL A 170 4.94 -10.56 0.85
N ASP A 171 4.40 -11.33 -0.10
CA ASP A 171 4.30 -12.79 0.04
C ASP A 171 5.68 -13.46 0.05
N ARG A 172 6.61 -13.00 -0.79
CA ARG A 172 7.99 -13.54 -0.84
C ARG A 172 8.78 -13.28 0.42
N VAL A 173 8.75 -12.05 0.93
CA VAL A 173 9.51 -11.71 2.15
C VAL A 173 8.89 -12.38 3.38
N ALA A 174 7.56 -12.46 3.46
CA ALA A 174 6.87 -13.16 4.53
C ALA A 174 7.10 -14.68 4.47
N SER A 175 7.08 -15.27 3.27
CA SER A 175 7.38 -16.69 3.06
C SER A 175 8.81 -17.04 3.45
N ALA A 176 9.79 -16.21 3.06
CA ALA A 176 11.19 -16.39 3.46
C ALA A 176 11.37 -16.29 4.98
N TRP A 177 10.70 -15.33 5.62
CA TRP A 177 10.66 -15.21 7.09
C TRP A 177 10.04 -16.45 7.75
N LEU A 178 8.89 -16.92 7.26
CA LEU A 178 8.20 -18.12 7.77
C LEU A 178 9.10 -19.36 7.67
N ILE A 179 9.78 -19.50 6.53
CA ILE A 179 10.76 -20.57 6.30
C ILE A 179 11.86 -20.50 7.36
N GLN A 180 12.52 -19.35 7.55
CA GLN A 180 13.60 -19.18 8.52
C GLN A 180 13.16 -19.40 9.98
N ARG A 181 11.94 -19.01 10.34
CA ARG A 181 11.49 -19.05 11.73
C ARG A 181 10.88 -20.39 12.13
N PHE A 182 10.09 -21.02 11.26
CA PHE A 182 9.21 -22.13 11.65
C PHE A 182 9.47 -23.45 10.91
N ILE A 183 10.12 -23.42 9.75
CA ILE A 183 10.29 -24.59 8.88
C ILE A 183 11.75 -25.05 8.89
N ASP A 184 12.65 -24.18 8.41
CA ASP A 184 14.08 -24.41 8.21
C ASP A 184 14.91 -23.25 8.78
N PRO A 185 15.30 -23.32 10.07
CA PRO A 185 16.17 -22.33 10.72
C PRO A 185 17.58 -22.21 10.13
N GLU A 186 17.99 -23.17 9.30
CA GLU A 186 19.28 -23.17 8.62
C GLU A 186 19.12 -22.88 7.11
N ALA A 187 17.94 -22.36 6.71
CA ALA A 187 17.64 -22.03 5.33
C ALA A 187 18.65 -21.04 4.74
N ARG A 188 19.08 -21.33 3.52
CA ARG A 188 19.84 -20.40 2.69
C ARG A 188 18.99 -19.99 1.50
N PHE A 189 19.05 -18.72 1.11
CA PHE A 189 18.24 -18.19 0.02
C PHE A 189 19.07 -17.84 -1.20
N VAL A 190 18.45 -17.97 -2.37
CA VAL A 190 18.93 -17.45 -3.64
C VAL A 190 17.83 -16.58 -4.26
N TRP A 191 18.17 -15.33 -4.52
CA TRP A 191 17.28 -14.35 -5.14
C TRP A 191 17.51 -14.33 -6.66
N LEU A 192 16.62 -14.99 -7.39
CA LEU A 192 16.76 -15.26 -8.82
C LEU A 192 16.45 -14.00 -9.65
N GLU A 193 17.17 -13.78 -10.75
CA GLU A 193 16.75 -12.80 -11.76
C GLU A 193 15.58 -13.32 -12.61
N SER A 194 15.50 -14.64 -12.82
CA SER A 194 14.41 -15.33 -13.52
C SER A 194 14.15 -16.72 -12.90
N PRO A 195 12.89 -17.20 -12.83
CA PRO A 195 12.56 -18.55 -12.36
C PRO A 195 13.32 -19.67 -13.07
N THR A 196 13.63 -19.48 -14.36
CA THR A 196 14.38 -20.46 -15.18
C THR A 196 15.80 -20.71 -14.69
N GLN A 197 16.34 -19.83 -13.85
CA GLN A 197 17.67 -19.95 -13.25
C GLN A 197 17.65 -20.67 -11.89
N CYS A 198 16.49 -21.17 -11.44
CA CYS A 198 16.39 -21.89 -10.18
C CYS A 198 17.29 -23.15 -10.20
N PRO A 199 18.25 -23.29 -9.25
CA PRO A 199 19.08 -24.48 -9.16
C PRO A 199 18.22 -25.74 -8.93
N PRO A 200 18.53 -26.90 -9.55
CA PRO A 200 17.76 -28.14 -9.38
C PRO A 200 17.67 -28.62 -7.93
N GLU A 201 18.68 -28.32 -7.11
CA GLU A 201 18.74 -28.66 -5.69
C GLU A 201 17.97 -27.69 -4.78
N ALA A 202 17.60 -26.51 -5.29
CA ALA A 202 16.89 -25.49 -4.54
C ALA A 202 15.38 -25.77 -4.50
N LEU A 203 14.77 -25.48 -3.35
CA LEU A 203 13.32 -25.48 -3.20
C LEU A 203 12.79 -24.12 -3.64
N GLY A 204 12.24 -24.09 -4.86
CA GLY A 204 11.60 -22.91 -5.40
C GLY A 204 10.34 -22.53 -4.61
N PHE A 205 10.11 -21.23 -4.41
CA PHE A 205 8.84 -20.71 -3.90
C PHE A 205 8.41 -19.39 -4.58
N ASP A 206 7.10 -19.14 -4.66
CA ASP A 206 6.48 -17.91 -5.23
C ASP A 206 6.84 -17.60 -6.70
N PHE A 207 6.76 -18.62 -7.55
CA PHE A 207 6.76 -18.48 -9.00
C PHE A 207 6.12 -19.72 -9.66
N ASP A 208 5.80 -19.63 -10.95
CA ASP A 208 5.21 -20.75 -11.70
C ASP A 208 6.18 -21.95 -11.78
N GLY A 209 5.72 -23.12 -11.34
CA GLY A 209 6.51 -24.35 -11.32
C GLY A 209 7.44 -24.51 -10.11
N ALA A 210 7.40 -23.57 -9.16
CA ALA A 210 8.04 -23.72 -7.86
C ALA A 210 7.45 -24.90 -7.05
N ALA A 211 8.23 -25.42 -6.08
CA ALA A 211 7.75 -26.44 -5.16
C ALA A 211 6.61 -25.92 -4.26
N PHE A 212 6.66 -24.63 -3.92
CA PHE A 212 5.61 -23.93 -3.17
C PHE A 212 5.17 -22.69 -3.96
N THR A 213 3.91 -22.64 -4.35
CA THR A 213 3.38 -21.54 -5.16
C THR A 213 1.92 -21.32 -4.81
N HIS A 214 1.25 -20.35 -5.43
CA HIS A 214 -0.17 -20.09 -5.18
C HIS A 214 -1.01 -21.31 -5.54
N VAL A 215 -1.90 -21.72 -4.62
CA VAL A 215 -2.80 -22.86 -4.81
C VAL A 215 -4.23 -22.43 -4.53
N ASP A 216 -5.10 -22.59 -5.52
CA ASP A 216 -6.48 -22.09 -5.49
C ASP A 216 -6.57 -20.59 -5.13
N ASP A 217 -7.06 -20.27 -3.94
CA ASP A 217 -7.17 -18.91 -3.40
C ASP A 217 -6.00 -18.54 -2.49
N LYS A 218 -5.08 -19.47 -2.20
CA LYS A 218 -4.01 -19.27 -1.21
C LYS A 218 -2.74 -18.73 -1.84
N VAL A 219 -2.18 -17.69 -1.23
CA VAL A 219 -0.85 -17.18 -1.55
C VAL A 219 0.24 -18.14 -1.04
N THR A 220 1.49 -17.97 -1.48
CA THR A 220 2.59 -18.89 -1.15
C THR A 220 2.76 -19.06 0.37
N PHE A 221 2.63 -17.97 1.13
CA PHE A 221 2.68 -18.00 2.59
C PHE A 221 1.64 -18.95 3.19
N GLU A 222 0.39 -18.86 2.76
CA GLU A 222 -0.70 -19.73 3.23
C GLU A 222 -0.51 -21.18 2.81
N VAL A 223 0.04 -21.40 1.61
CA VAL A 223 0.41 -22.74 1.13
C VAL A 223 1.51 -23.35 1.99
N LEU A 224 2.52 -22.58 2.39
CA LEU A 224 3.56 -23.02 3.32
C LEU A 224 2.96 -23.33 4.70
N LEU A 225 2.05 -22.51 5.22
CA LEU A 225 1.37 -22.79 6.49
C LEU A 225 0.64 -24.13 6.46
N ALA A 226 -0.16 -24.35 5.42
CA ALA A 226 -0.92 -25.59 5.22
C ALA A 226 0.02 -26.78 5.02
N SER A 227 1.07 -26.62 4.21
CA SER A 227 2.02 -27.69 3.90
C SER A 227 2.76 -28.20 5.14
N PHE A 228 3.11 -27.31 6.08
CA PHE A 228 3.91 -27.68 7.26
C PHE A 228 3.11 -27.78 8.56
N GLY A 229 1.77 -27.83 8.47
CA GLY A 229 0.88 -27.98 9.62
C GLY A 229 0.90 -26.78 10.58
N LEU A 230 1.26 -25.59 10.10
CA LEU A 230 1.35 -24.36 10.88
C LEU A 230 0.02 -23.62 10.99
N VAL A 231 -1.01 -24.07 10.28
CA VAL A 231 -2.40 -23.55 10.39
C VAL A 231 -3.02 -23.74 11.79
N ALA A 232 -2.38 -24.52 12.65
CA ALA A 232 -2.77 -24.65 14.06
C ALA A 232 -2.35 -23.46 14.93
N ASP A 233 -1.48 -22.57 14.43
CA ASP A 233 -1.08 -21.34 15.11
C ASP A 233 -1.96 -20.16 14.63
N PRO A 234 -2.87 -19.64 15.47
CA PRO A 234 -3.80 -18.56 15.09
C PRO A 234 -3.10 -17.27 14.68
N ALA A 235 -1.96 -16.94 15.30
CA ALA A 235 -1.22 -15.74 14.98
C ALA A 235 -0.57 -15.84 13.59
N LEU A 236 -0.09 -17.02 13.20
CA LEU A 236 0.37 -17.27 11.83
C LEU A 236 -0.78 -17.21 10.82
N VAL A 237 -1.96 -17.74 11.15
CA VAL A 237 -3.13 -17.66 10.26
C VAL A 237 -3.53 -16.21 10.01
N ARG A 238 -3.61 -15.38 11.05
CA ARG A 238 -3.92 -13.94 10.93
C ARG A 238 -2.84 -13.18 10.16
N LEU A 239 -1.57 -13.56 10.32
CA LEU A 239 -0.49 -13.02 9.49
C LEU A 239 -0.64 -13.44 8.02
N GLY A 240 -1.13 -14.66 7.77
CA GLY A 240 -1.50 -15.15 6.44
C GLY A 240 -2.60 -14.31 5.78
N GLU A 241 -3.66 -13.96 6.51
CA GLU A 241 -4.73 -13.08 6.00
C GLU A 241 -4.20 -11.68 5.64
N LEU A 242 -3.31 -11.14 6.46
CA LEU A 242 -2.65 -9.85 6.21
C LEU A 242 -1.76 -9.92 4.96
N VAL A 243 -0.94 -10.96 4.82
CA VAL A 243 -0.09 -11.17 3.64
C VAL A 243 -0.94 -11.37 2.39
N HIS A 244 -1.97 -12.19 2.45
CA HIS A 244 -2.92 -12.42 1.36
C HIS A 244 -3.54 -11.11 0.88
N TYR A 245 -4.10 -10.30 1.79
CA TYR A 245 -4.69 -9.02 1.42
C TYR A 245 -3.66 -8.07 0.76
N LEU A 246 -2.41 -8.06 1.25
CA LEU A 246 -1.37 -7.21 0.70
C LEU A 246 -0.82 -7.71 -0.66
N ASP A 247 -0.86 -9.01 -0.91
CA ASP A 247 -0.32 -9.63 -2.12
C ASP A 247 -1.36 -9.70 -3.24
N VAL A 248 -2.56 -10.21 -2.93
CA VAL A 248 -3.60 -10.48 -3.93
C VAL A 248 -4.89 -9.67 -3.74
N GLY A 249 -5.01 -8.89 -2.67
CA GLY A 249 -6.23 -8.14 -2.32
C GLY A 249 -7.25 -9.01 -1.58
N GLY A 250 -8.49 -8.55 -1.46
CA GLY A 250 -9.57 -9.30 -0.79
C GLY A 250 -10.20 -8.54 0.38
N ALA A 251 -10.54 -9.25 1.45
CA ALA A 251 -11.11 -8.63 2.64
C ALA A 251 -10.08 -7.71 3.32
N PRO A 252 -10.40 -6.43 3.57
CA PRO A 252 -9.45 -5.49 4.11
C PRO A 252 -9.07 -5.83 5.55
N VAL A 253 -7.77 -5.74 5.85
CA VAL A 253 -7.20 -5.99 7.17
C VAL A 253 -6.69 -4.66 7.76
N PRO A 254 -7.09 -4.25 8.99
CA PRO A 254 -6.75 -2.95 9.56
C PRO A 254 -5.24 -2.63 9.57
N GLU A 255 -4.40 -3.63 9.81
CA GLU A 255 -2.95 -3.53 9.93
C GLU A 255 -2.25 -3.33 8.57
N ALA A 256 -2.94 -3.61 7.45
CA ALA A 256 -2.38 -3.64 6.11
C ALA A 256 -1.76 -2.31 5.67
N ALA A 257 -2.44 -1.19 5.91
CA ALA A 257 -1.94 0.12 5.50
C ALA A 257 -0.58 0.45 6.16
N GLY A 258 -0.43 0.11 7.45
CA GLY A 258 0.80 0.33 8.21
C GLY A 258 1.95 -0.56 7.71
N LEU A 259 1.70 -1.87 7.57
CA LEU A 259 2.72 -2.80 7.10
C LEU A 259 3.16 -2.48 5.67
N ARG A 260 2.22 -2.13 4.79
CA ARG A 260 2.52 -1.70 3.41
C ARG A 260 3.44 -0.49 3.38
N LEU A 261 3.14 0.55 4.17
CA LEU A 261 3.97 1.75 4.23
C LEU A 261 5.41 1.44 4.68
N MET A 262 5.56 0.62 5.72
CA MET A 262 6.86 0.20 6.23
C MET A 262 7.63 -0.63 5.19
N LEU A 263 6.96 -1.59 4.53
CA LEU A 263 7.56 -2.42 3.49
C LEU A 263 8.03 -1.60 2.29
N SER A 264 7.23 -0.65 1.82
CA SER A 264 7.61 0.25 0.72
C SER A 264 8.85 1.07 1.06
N GLY A 265 8.89 1.68 2.26
CA GLY A 265 10.06 2.43 2.71
C GLY A 265 11.30 1.55 2.91
N ALA A 266 11.12 0.31 3.38
CA ALA A 266 12.21 -0.66 3.51
C ALA A 266 12.80 -1.03 2.15
N ARG A 267 11.96 -1.28 1.13
CA ARG A 267 12.38 -1.63 -0.23
C ARG A 267 13.19 -0.51 -0.90
N GLU A 268 12.87 0.76 -0.64
CA GLU A 268 13.65 1.89 -1.17
C GLU A 268 15.01 2.06 -0.48
N ARG A 269 15.08 1.74 0.81
CA ARG A 269 16.28 1.98 1.64
C ARG A 269 17.26 0.82 1.65
N CYS A 270 16.79 -0.41 1.57
CA CYS A 270 17.64 -1.61 1.64
C CYS A 270 18.41 -1.80 0.32
N ALA A 271 19.68 -2.19 0.44
CA ALA A 271 20.56 -2.31 -0.72
C ALA A 271 20.26 -3.57 -1.57
N ASP A 272 19.77 -4.63 -0.94
CA ASP A 272 19.48 -5.92 -1.54
C ASP A 272 18.38 -6.67 -0.77
N ASP A 273 17.97 -7.83 -1.28
CA ASP A 273 16.89 -8.65 -0.72
C ASP A 273 17.28 -9.34 0.60
N ASP A 274 18.56 -9.60 0.85
CA ASP A 274 19.04 -10.12 2.15
C ASP A 274 18.88 -9.07 3.25
N ALA A 275 19.27 -7.84 2.98
CA ALA A 275 19.07 -6.70 3.88
C ALA A 275 17.57 -6.42 4.10
N LEU A 276 16.75 -6.56 3.04
CA LEU A 276 15.31 -6.40 3.13
C LEU A 276 14.70 -7.49 4.02
N LEU A 277 15.04 -8.76 3.81
CA LEU A 277 14.57 -9.88 4.63
C LEU A 277 14.99 -9.72 6.10
N ALA A 278 16.24 -9.34 6.35
CA ALA A 278 16.72 -9.12 7.71
C ALA A 278 15.95 -8.00 8.42
N HIS A 279 15.63 -6.91 7.72
CA HIS A 279 14.91 -5.78 8.29
C HIS A 279 13.41 -6.08 8.48
N VAL A 280 12.73 -6.55 7.42
CA VAL A 280 11.30 -6.86 7.45
C VAL A 280 11.01 -8.06 8.32
N GLY A 281 11.93 -9.02 8.42
CA GLY A 281 11.80 -10.16 9.31
C GLY A 281 11.64 -9.77 10.78
N VAL A 282 12.30 -8.70 11.24
CA VAL A 282 12.10 -8.16 12.59
C VAL A 282 10.69 -7.56 12.73
N LEU A 283 10.20 -6.84 11.72
CA LEU A 283 8.84 -6.31 11.73
C LEU A 283 7.80 -7.43 11.76
N LEU A 284 8.02 -8.53 11.03
CA LEU A 284 7.14 -9.70 11.05
C LEU A 284 7.20 -10.44 12.39
N ASP A 285 8.37 -10.50 13.04
CA ASP A 285 8.48 -11.00 14.42
C ASP A 285 7.60 -10.16 15.36
N ASP A 286 7.65 -8.82 15.27
CA ASP A 286 6.86 -7.91 16.10
C ASP A 286 5.34 -8.07 15.86
N VAL A 287 4.92 -8.17 14.59
CA VAL A 287 3.52 -8.40 14.21
C VAL A 287 3.04 -9.75 14.72
N TYR A 288 3.83 -10.81 14.55
CA TYR A 288 3.51 -12.13 15.07
C TYR A 288 3.33 -12.11 16.59
N GLN A 289 4.26 -11.49 17.34
CA GLN A 289 4.15 -11.37 18.80
C GLN A 289 2.93 -10.56 19.25
N ALA A 290 2.58 -9.51 18.50
CA ALA A 290 1.37 -8.73 18.76
C ALA A 290 0.11 -9.59 18.60
N PHE A 291 0.04 -10.43 17.56
CA PHE A 291 -1.09 -11.33 17.33
C PHE A 291 -1.18 -12.43 18.39
N VAL A 292 -0.06 -13.03 18.81
CA VAL A 292 -0.03 -13.99 19.92
C VAL A 292 -0.59 -13.38 21.22
N SER A 293 -0.24 -12.13 21.52
CA SER A 293 -0.62 -11.46 22.78
C SER A 293 -2.11 -11.15 22.87
N VAL A 294 -2.77 -10.89 21.74
CA VAL A 294 -4.20 -10.62 21.67
C VAL A 294 -5.01 -11.89 21.93
N ASP A 295 -4.57 -13.03 21.40
CA ASP A 295 -5.27 -14.31 21.53
C ASP A 295 -5.00 -15.03 22.88
N GLY A 296 -3.93 -14.65 23.59
CA GLY A 296 -3.63 -15.14 24.94
C GLY A 296 -4.35 -14.39 26.09
N SER A 297 -5.12 -13.35 25.77
CA SER A 297 -5.78 -12.47 26.75
C SER A 297 -7.28 -12.78 26.98
N THR A 298 -7.78 -13.92 26.51
CA THR A 298 -9.14 -14.42 26.75
C THR A 298 -9.20 -15.54 27.77
#